data_AF-A0AAW0BQ89-F1
#
_entry.id   AF-A0AAW0BQ89-F1
#
_cell.length_a   1.000
_cell.length_b   1.000
_cell.length_c   1.000
_cell.angle_alpha   90.00
_cell.angle_beta   90.00
_cell.angle_gamma   90.00
#
_symmetry.space_group_name_H-M   'P 1'
#
loop_
_entity.id
_entity.type
_entity.pdbx_description
1 polymer ?
#
loop_
_entity_poly.entity_id
_entity_poly.type
_entity_poly.pdbx_seq_one_letter_code
_entity_poly.pdbx_strand_id
1 'polypeptide(L)'
;MSTINLPPTSQDAPQPTDKEVEEELCLLDLEDADSLLEHVQDLISQHLDEFPEDQIDDEATRYAAKMTKASITDGTRNGHVRIIRHYITFHLRRNKKWDAKRVDEQTPGDITAFITQKCGPPEEGFEGRKYSTAVSTRAALTMWYKQLRPNESLTEWRLDSITNTWRGLPTRSRQVSQFMVGLEKTKAKSGEVSSSARTYSQPIKFKIFSEVSSAVLTLGPKRPMNHFSVLILLDDSYFKAGHVANNVIIIPGHL
;
A
#
# COMPACT_ATOMS: atom_id res chain seq x y z
N MET A 1 -47.10 -51.04 57.81
CA MET A 1 -46.32 -49.78 57.73
C MET A 1 -44.87 -50.18 57.62
N SER A 2 -44.31 -50.13 56.41
CA SER A 2 -42.91 -50.52 56.15
C SER A 2 -42.21 -49.35 55.48
N THR A 3 -41.25 -48.77 56.19
CA THR A 3 -40.44 -47.62 55.77
C THR A 3 -39.22 -48.15 55.01
N ILE A 4 -39.11 -47.81 53.73
CA ILE A 4 -37.95 -48.14 52.89
C ILE A 4 -36.95 -47.00 53.01
N ASN A 5 -35.77 -47.28 53.58
CA ASN A 5 -34.61 -46.39 53.58
C ASN A 5 -33.86 -46.53 52.24
N LEU A 6 -33.76 -45.44 51.48
CA LEU A 6 -32.85 -45.31 50.33
C LEU A 6 -31.51 -44.70 50.78
N PRO A 7 -30.36 -45.18 50.29
CA PRO A 7 -29.05 -44.63 50.61
C PRO A 7 -28.78 -43.31 49.86
N PRO A 8 -27.92 -42.43 50.39
CA PRO A 8 -27.50 -41.22 49.69
C PRO A 8 -26.49 -41.58 48.59
N THR A 9 -26.86 -41.33 47.34
CA THR A 9 -25.92 -41.40 46.22
C THR A 9 -25.05 -40.14 46.22
N SER A 10 -23.83 -40.28 46.73
CA SER A 10 -22.74 -39.36 46.45
C SER A 10 -22.32 -39.50 44.99
N GLN A 11 -22.57 -38.47 44.19
CA GLN A 11 -21.89 -38.26 42.90
C GLN A 11 -21.62 -36.76 42.74
N ASP A 12 -20.62 -36.26 43.46
CA ASP A 12 -19.88 -35.07 43.04
C ASP A 12 -18.94 -35.49 41.89
N ALA A 13 -19.44 -35.38 40.66
CA ALA A 13 -18.56 -35.16 39.53
C ALA A 13 -18.27 -33.65 39.50
N PRO A 14 -17.00 -33.21 39.46
CA PRO A 14 -16.68 -31.80 39.36
C PRO A 14 -17.29 -31.26 38.07
N GLN A 15 -18.29 -30.39 38.22
CA GLN A 15 -18.84 -29.65 37.10
C GLN A 15 -17.74 -28.70 36.60
N PRO A 16 -17.44 -28.68 35.29
CA PRO A 16 -16.49 -27.74 34.73
C PRO A 16 -16.95 -26.32 35.08
N THR A 17 -16.05 -25.56 35.68
CA THR A 17 -16.35 -24.19 36.08
C THR A 17 -16.44 -23.30 34.84
N ASP A 18 -17.26 -22.24 34.86
CA ASP A 18 -17.42 -21.30 33.72
C ASP A 18 -16.06 -20.74 33.21
N LYS A 19 -15.02 -20.77 34.05
CA LYS A 19 -13.65 -20.38 33.71
C LYS A 19 -12.90 -21.40 32.84
N GLU A 20 -13.15 -22.69 33.02
CA GLU A 20 -12.52 -23.75 32.22
C GLU A 20 -13.11 -23.78 30.79
N VAL A 21 -14.39 -23.46 30.65
CA VAL A 21 -15.07 -23.33 29.35
C VAL A 21 -14.58 -22.11 28.57
N GLU A 22 -14.24 -21.01 29.24
CA GLU A 22 -13.75 -19.77 28.62
C GLU A 22 -12.27 -19.86 28.21
N GLU A 23 -11.44 -20.58 28.97
CA GLU A 23 -10.06 -20.91 28.59
C GLU A 23 -9.99 -21.90 27.40
N GLU A 24 -10.88 -22.89 27.34
CA GLU A 24 -10.96 -23.85 26.22
C GLU A 24 -11.44 -23.17 24.92
N LEU A 25 -12.39 -22.23 25.00
CA LEU A 25 -12.81 -21.38 23.87
C LEU A 25 -11.69 -20.47 23.36
N CYS A 26 -10.85 -19.94 24.25
CA CYS A 26 -9.70 -19.11 23.89
C CYS A 26 -8.58 -19.92 23.23
N LEU A 27 -8.40 -21.19 23.64
CA LEU A 27 -7.42 -22.10 23.06
C LEU A 27 -7.82 -22.57 21.64
N LEU A 28 -9.10 -22.89 21.43
CA LEU A 28 -9.65 -23.28 20.13
C LEU A 28 -9.56 -22.14 19.09
N ASP A 29 -9.75 -20.88 19.51
CA ASP A 29 -9.61 -19.71 18.64
C ASP A 29 -8.15 -19.45 18.20
N LEU A 30 -7.16 -19.93 18.97
CA LEU A 30 -5.73 -19.83 18.65
C LEU A 30 -5.28 -20.95 17.70
N GLU A 31 -5.70 -22.20 17.93
CA GLU A 31 -5.40 -23.32 17.03
C GLU A 31 -6.05 -23.16 15.64
N ASP A 32 -7.29 -22.67 15.60
CA ASP A 32 -7.98 -22.31 14.35
C ASP A 32 -7.29 -21.15 13.62
N ALA A 33 -6.71 -20.20 14.37
CA ALA A 33 -5.97 -19.09 13.77
C ALA A 33 -4.64 -19.56 13.15
N ASP A 34 -3.94 -20.50 13.78
CA ASP A 34 -2.68 -21.04 13.28
C ASP A 34 -2.91 -21.96 12.06
N SER A 35 -3.91 -22.84 12.10
CA SER A 35 -4.30 -23.64 10.93
C SER A 35 -4.74 -22.77 9.73
N LEU A 36 -5.50 -21.71 10.01
CA LEU A 36 -5.88 -20.72 9.00
C LEU A 36 -4.66 -20.00 8.42
N LEU A 37 -3.68 -19.66 9.25
CA LEU A 37 -2.46 -18.96 8.82
C LEU A 37 -1.58 -19.84 7.93
N GLU A 38 -1.45 -21.13 8.22
CA GLU A 38 -0.73 -22.08 7.38
C GLU A 38 -1.41 -22.23 6.01
N HIS A 39 -2.72 -22.43 5.97
CA HIS A 39 -3.46 -22.53 4.71
C HIS A 39 -3.35 -21.26 3.85
N VAL A 40 -3.41 -20.08 4.49
CA VAL A 40 -3.21 -18.80 3.78
C VAL A 40 -1.78 -18.68 3.26
N GLN A 41 -0.79 -19.19 3.99
CA GLN A 41 0.60 -19.17 3.53
C GLN A 41 0.82 -20.02 2.29
N ASP A 42 0.21 -21.21 2.23
CA ASP A 42 0.28 -22.09 1.07
C ASP A 42 -0.42 -21.46 -0.14
N LEU A 43 -1.60 -20.89 0.07
CA LEU A 43 -2.35 -20.18 -0.96
C LEU A 43 -1.52 -19.05 -1.59
N ILE A 44 -0.84 -18.27 -0.74
CA ILE A 44 -0.01 -17.15 -1.19
C ILE A 44 1.20 -17.65 -1.97
N SER A 45 1.92 -18.66 -1.46
CA SER A 45 3.09 -19.23 -2.15
C SER A 45 2.73 -19.74 -3.54
N GLN A 46 1.62 -20.48 -3.66
CA GLN A 46 1.14 -21.03 -4.93
C GLN A 46 0.86 -19.98 -6.03
N HIS A 47 0.53 -18.74 -5.67
CA HIS A 47 0.15 -17.70 -6.65
C HIS A 47 1.20 -16.58 -6.77
N LEU A 48 2.10 -16.43 -5.78
CA LEU A 48 3.13 -15.40 -5.81
C LEU A 48 4.45 -15.86 -6.46
N ASP A 49 4.67 -17.16 -6.65
CA ASP A 49 6.01 -17.69 -7.00
C ASP A 49 6.44 -17.44 -8.45
N GLU A 50 5.52 -17.16 -9.39
CA GLU A 50 5.88 -16.95 -10.78
C GLU A 50 5.07 -15.80 -11.40
N PHE A 51 5.74 -14.67 -11.67
CA PHE A 51 5.24 -13.71 -12.64
C PHE A 51 5.25 -14.42 -13.99
N PRO A 52 4.11 -14.54 -14.69
CA PRO A 52 4.12 -15.10 -16.03
C PRO A 52 5.10 -14.27 -16.87
N GLU A 53 6.14 -14.95 -17.37
CA GLU A 53 6.86 -14.47 -18.53
C GLU A 53 5.87 -14.57 -19.68
N ASP A 54 5.01 -13.56 -19.84
CA ASP A 54 4.22 -13.46 -21.05
C ASP A 54 5.19 -13.59 -22.23
N GLN A 55 4.74 -14.28 -23.28
CA GLN A 55 5.46 -14.51 -24.53
C GLN A 55 5.77 -13.17 -25.21
N ILE A 56 6.77 -12.49 -24.69
CA ILE A 56 7.24 -11.20 -25.16
C ILE A 56 8.43 -11.52 -26.05
N ASP A 57 8.19 -11.42 -27.36
CA ASP A 57 9.18 -11.68 -28.41
C ASP A 57 10.30 -10.63 -28.44
N ASP A 58 10.13 -9.51 -27.73
CA ASP A 58 11.11 -8.42 -27.68
C ASP A 58 12.08 -8.56 -26.49
N GLU A 59 13.36 -8.73 -26.82
CA GLU A 59 14.48 -8.88 -25.88
C GLU A 59 14.62 -7.65 -24.96
N ALA A 60 14.33 -6.44 -25.46
CA ALA A 60 14.40 -5.22 -24.65
C ALA A 60 13.34 -5.21 -23.55
N THR A 61 12.13 -5.68 -23.85
CA THR A 61 11.05 -5.81 -22.87
C THR A 61 11.35 -6.91 -21.84
N ARG A 62 11.94 -8.04 -22.26
CA ARG A 62 12.40 -9.10 -21.33
C ARG A 62 13.49 -8.60 -20.39
N TYR A 63 14.46 -7.84 -20.91
CA TYR A 63 15.50 -7.20 -20.11
C TYR A 63 14.93 -6.18 -19.11
N ALA A 64 13.98 -5.35 -19.52
CA ALA A 64 13.31 -4.39 -18.65
C ALA A 64 12.48 -5.08 -17.55
N ALA A 65 11.77 -6.17 -17.87
CA ALA A 65 11.06 -6.99 -16.89
C ALA A 65 12.01 -7.63 -15.88
N LYS A 66 13.15 -8.16 -16.34
CA LYS A 66 14.21 -8.72 -15.49
C LYS A 66 14.82 -7.67 -14.57
N MET A 67 15.12 -6.48 -15.08
CA MET A 67 15.61 -5.35 -14.27
C MET A 67 14.57 -4.88 -13.26
N THR A 68 13.29 -4.83 -13.63
CA THR A 68 12.18 -4.50 -12.72
C THR A 68 12.01 -5.56 -11.63
N LYS A 69 12.13 -6.84 -11.98
CA LYS A 69 12.08 -7.96 -11.03
C LYS A 69 13.25 -7.90 -10.04
N ALA A 70 14.44 -7.54 -10.51
CA ALA A 70 15.63 -7.36 -9.70
C ALA A 70 15.60 -6.08 -8.84
N SER A 71 14.88 -5.04 -9.26
CA SER A 71 14.78 -3.77 -8.53
C SER A 71 13.72 -3.78 -7.43
N ILE A 72 12.73 -4.68 -7.49
CA ILE A 72 11.88 -4.98 -6.33
C ILE A 72 12.70 -5.78 -5.33
N THR A 73 13.22 -5.11 -4.31
CA THR A 73 13.95 -5.77 -3.23
C THR A 73 13.10 -6.86 -2.57
N ASP A 74 13.71 -7.98 -2.18
CA ASP A 74 13.03 -9.06 -1.48
C ASP A 74 12.27 -8.56 -0.23
N GLY A 75 12.80 -7.51 0.41
CA GLY A 75 12.13 -6.81 1.51
C GLY A 75 10.76 -6.23 1.13
N THR A 76 10.62 -5.66 -0.07
CA THR A 76 9.34 -5.10 -0.55
C THR A 76 8.34 -6.22 -0.87
N ARG A 77 8.80 -7.30 -1.53
CA ARG A 77 7.98 -8.48 -1.81
C ARG A 77 7.46 -9.12 -0.53
N ASN A 78 8.34 -9.34 0.44
CA ASN A 78 7.98 -9.88 1.75
C ASN A 78 7.02 -8.95 2.51
N GLY A 79 7.17 -7.64 2.36
CA GLY A 79 6.20 -6.66 2.87
C GLY A 79 4.81 -6.84 2.25
N HIS A 80 4.72 -7.01 0.93
CA HIS A 80 3.45 -7.25 0.24
C HIS A 80 2.81 -8.59 0.63
N VAL A 81 3.59 -9.66 0.70
CA VAL A 81 3.16 -10.98 1.20
C VAL A 81 2.48 -10.85 2.56
N ARG A 82 3.11 -10.15 3.51
CA ARG A 82 2.56 -9.93 4.85
C ARG A 82 1.23 -9.17 4.82
N ILE A 83 1.11 -8.17 3.95
CA ILE A 83 -0.14 -7.41 3.81
C ILE A 83 -1.25 -8.28 3.21
N ILE A 84 -0.96 -9.06 2.17
CA ILE A 84 -1.91 -9.98 1.54
C ILE A 84 -2.40 -11.01 2.57
N ARG A 85 -1.48 -11.59 3.36
CA ARG A 85 -1.84 -12.50 4.45
C ARG A 85 -2.83 -11.86 5.41
N HIS A 86 -2.53 -10.66 5.91
CA HIS A 86 -3.44 -9.96 6.81
C HIS A 86 -4.80 -9.63 6.18
N TYR A 87 -4.83 -9.30 4.89
CA TYR A 87 -6.07 -9.04 4.16
C TYR A 87 -6.97 -10.28 4.10
N ILE A 88 -6.39 -11.44 3.76
CA ILE A 88 -7.11 -12.70 3.68
C ILE A 88 -7.61 -13.12 5.07
N THR A 89 -6.74 -13.10 6.08
CA THR A 89 -7.12 -13.43 7.46
C THR A 89 -8.23 -12.50 8.00
N PHE A 90 -8.16 -11.20 7.69
CA PHE A 90 -9.17 -10.22 8.11
C PHE A 90 -10.58 -10.56 7.62
N HIS A 91 -10.70 -11.02 6.37
CA HIS A 91 -11.99 -11.37 5.78
C HIS A 91 -12.46 -12.75 6.21
N LEU A 92 -11.56 -13.74 6.29
CA LEU A 92 -11.90 -15.08 6.77
C LEU A 92 -12.38 -15.10 8.22
N ARG A 93 -11.87 -14.19 9.07
CA ARG A 93 -12.38 -14.00 10.44
C ARG A 93 -13.81 -13.47 10.49
N ARG A 94 -14.22 -12.63 9.53
CA ARG A 94 -15.59 -12.07 9.46
C ARG A 94 -16.57 -13.00 8.77
N ASN A 95 -16.08 -13.72 7.77
CA ASN A 95 -16.87 -14.64 6.98
C ASN A 95 -15.99 -15.82 6.57
N LYS A 96 -16.16 -16.96 7.26
CA LYS A 96 -15.40 -18.19 6.99
C LYS A 96 -15.62 -18.74 5.57
N LYS A 97 -16.69 -18.33 4.88
CA LYS A 97 -16.99 -18.67 3.49
C LYS A 97 -16.46 -17.64 2.48
N TRP A 98 -15.71 -16.65 2.93
CA TRP A 98 -15.10 -15.65 2.05
C TRP A 98 -14.01 -16.32 1.21
N ASP A 99 -14.04 -16.08 -0.10
CA ASP A 99 -13.07 -16.65 -1.04
C ASP A 99 -12.02 -15.60 -1.41
N ALA A 100 -10.76 -15.91 -1.11
CA ALA A 100 -9.61 -15.05 -1.37
C ALA A 100 -9.29 -14.86 -2.86
N LYS A 101 -9.75 -15.78 -3.71
CA LYS A 101 -9.55 -15.72 -5.16
C LYS A 101 -10.71 -15.05 -5.88
N ARG A 102 -11.81 -14.75 -5.18
CA ARG A 102 -12.98 -14.09 -5.75
C ARG A 102 -12.62 -12.69 -6.23
N VAL A 103 -13.07 -12.38 -7.46
CA VAL A 103 -12.91 -11.06 -8.09
C VAL A 103 -14.24 -10.66 -8.72
N ASP A 104 -15.07 -9.99 -7.93
CA ASP A 104 -16.46 -9.64 -8.21
C ASP A 104 -16.79 -8.19 -7.81
N GLU A 105 -18.06 -7.78 -7.95
CA GLU A 105 -18.54 -6.44 -7.60
C GLU A 105 -18.22 -6.01 -6.18
N GLN A 106 -18.16 -6.96 -5.24
CA GLN A 106 -17.92 -6.68 -3.81
C GLN A 106 -16.44 -6.48 -3.50
N THR A 107 -15.55 -6.94 -4.38
CA THR A 107 -14.10 -6.92 -4.14
C THR A 107 -13.55 -5.51 -3.87
N PRO A 108 -13.95 -4.44 -4.59
CA PRO A 108 -13.63 -3.06 -4.20
C PRO A 108 -14.07 -2.68 -2.78
N GLY A 109 -15.26 -3.12 -2.36
CA GLY A 109 -15.77 -2.94 -1.00
C GLY A 109 -14.88 -3.61 0.03
N ASP A 110 -14.54 -4.88 -0.20
CA ASP A 110 -13.66 -5.68 0.65
C ASP A 110 -12.29 -5.02 0.85
N ILE A 111 -11.72 -4.45 -0.23
CA ILE A 111 -10.47 -3.68 -0.18
C ILE A 111 -10.64 -2.44 0.70
N THR A 112 -11.68 -1.64 0.47
CA THR A 112 -11.91 -0.42 1.26
C THR A 112 -12.17 -0.72 2.73
N ALA A 113 -12.92 -1.78 3.05
CA ALA A 113 -13.18 -2.21 4.42
C ALA A 113 -11.89 -2.58 5.16
N PHE A 114 -10.98 -3.31 4.51
CA PHE A 114 -9.69 -3.64 5.10
C PHE A 114 -8.81 -2.39 5.30
N ILE A 115 -8.76 -1.48 4.32
CA ILE A 115 -8.01 -0.23 4.48
C ILE A 115 -8.60 0.62 5.61
N THR A 116 -9.92 0.69 5.75
CA THR A 116 -10.59 1.35 6.88
C THR A 116 -10.21 0.70 8.20
N GLN A 117 -10.18 -0.63 8.30
CA GLN A 117 -9.71 -1.28 9.54
C GLN A 117 -8.30 -0.85 9.93
N LYS A 118 -7.40 -0.75 8.94
CA LYS A 118 -6.01 -0.37 9.17
C LYS A 118 -5.87 1.12 9.47
N CYS A 119 -6.52 1.97 8.71
CA CYS A 119 -6.22 3.41 8.67
C CYS A 119 -7.31 4.28 9.29
N GLY A 120 -8.41 3.69 9.73
CA GLY A 120 -9.51 4.40 10.38
C GLY A 120 -9.10 5.06 11.70
N PRO A 121 -9.94 5.94 12.23
CA PRO A 121 -9.73 6.61 13.51
C PRO A 121 -9.61 5.59 14.68
N PRO A 122 -8.54 5.63 15.49
CA PRO A 122 -8.38 4.69 16.61
C PRO A 122 -9.48 4.81 17.67
N GLU A 123 -10.09 5.99 17.81
CA GLU A 123 -11.24 6.25 18.67
C GLU A 123 -12.50 5.45 18.30
N GLU A 124 -12.60 4.98 17.05
CA GLU A 124 -13.69 4.11 16.57
C GLU A 124 -13.30 2.62 16.60
N GLY A 125 -12.16 2.26 17.21
CA GLY A 125 -11.69 0.87 17.33
C GLY A 125 -10.87 0.37 16.13
N PHE A 126 -10.41 1.28 15.26
CA PHE A 126 -9.51 0.95 14.15
C PHE A 126 -8.02 0.98 14.57
N GLU A 127 -7.12 0.49 13.72
CA GLU A 127 -5.68 0.44 14.06
C GLU A 127 -4.98 1.81 14.02
N GLY A 128 -5.60 2.86 13.47
CA GLY A 128 -5.01 4.21 13.46
C GLY A 128 -3.75 4.35 12.60
N ARG A 129 -3.50 3.44 11.64
CA ARG A 129 -2.29 3.49 10.80
C ARG A 129 -2.27 4.72 9.88
N LYS A 130 -1.05 5.02 9.41
CA LYS A 130 -0.73 6.14 8.51
C LYS A 130 -1.30 5.93 7.12
N TYR A 131 -1.47 7.02 6.35
CA TYR A 131 -1.89 6.94 4.95
C TYR A 131 -0.92 6.11 4.08
N SER A 132 0.37 6.10 4.41
CA SER A 132 1.35 5.23 3.73
C SER A 132 0.99 3.75 3.80
N THR A 133 0.34 3.30 4.88
CA THR A 133 -0.16 1.91 5.02
C THR A 133 -1.26 1.63 4.00
N ALA A 134 -2.18 2.57 3.76
CA ALA A 134 -3.20 2.43 2.72
C ALA A 134 -2.58 2.31 1.32
N VAL A 135 -1.55 3.12 1.02
CA VAL A 135 -0.83 3.08 -0.24
C VAL A 135 -0.12 1.74 -0.44
N SER A 136 0.62 1.26 0.57
CA SER A 136 1.28 -0.05 0.52
C SER A 136 0.28 -1.20 0.41
N THR A 137 -0.88 -1.07 1.05
CA THR A 137 -1.98 -2.06 0.96
C THR A 137 -2.54 -2.13 -0.46
N ARG A 138 -2.85 -0.99 -1.06
CA ARG A 138 -3.31 -0.94 -2.45
C ARG A 138 -2.29 -1.56 -3.40
N ALA A 139 -0.99 -1.27 -3.22
CA ALA A 139 0.08 -1.85 -4.03
C ALA A 139 0.16 -3.38 -3.87
N ALA A 140 0.17 -3.88 -2.64
CA ALA A 140 0.21 -5.32 -2.35
C ALA A 140 -1.00 -6.06 -2.95
N LEU A 141 -2.20 -5.52 -2.80
CA LEU A 141 -3.40 -6.13 -3.38
C LEU A 141 -3.44 -6.02 -4.90
N THR A 142 -2.84 -4.98 -5.48
CA THR A 142 -2.68 -4.89 -6.94
C THR A 142 -1.79 -6.03 -7.46
N MET A 143 -0.71 -6.33 -6.75
CA MET A 143 0.17 -7.46 -7.06
C MET A 143 -0.59 -8.79 -6.97
N TRP A 144 -1.32 -9.01 -5.87
CA TRP A 144 -2.16 -10.21 -5.66
C TRP A 144 -3.16 -10.44 -6.79
N TYR A 145 -4.00 -9.45 -7.08
CA TYR A 145 -5.04 -9.60 -8.11
C TYR A 145 -4.47 -9.69 -9.52
N LYS A 146 -3.28 -9.12 -9.78
CA LYS A 146 -2.59 -9.29 -11.05
C LYS A 146 -2.15 -10.75 -11.26
N GLN A 147 -1.73 -11.45 -10.22
CA GLN A 147 -1.35 -12.86 -10.34
C GLN A 147 -2.56 -13.79 -10.44
N LEU A 148 -3.66 -13.47 -9.76
CA LEU A 148 -4.91 -14.20 -9.95
C LEU A 148 -5.48 -14.03 -11.38
N ARG A 149 -5.17 -12.90 -12.04
CA ARG A 149 -5.70 -12.52 -13.35
C ARG A 149 -4.62 -11.89 -14.24
N PRO A 150 -3.66 -12.67 -14.75
CA PRO A 150 -2.49 -12.14 -15.46
C PRO A 150 -2.85 -11.40 -16.76
N ASN A 151 -3.88 -11.87 -17.47
CA ASN A 151 -4.33 -11.30 -18.74
C ASN A 151 -5.28 -10.10 -18.59
N GLU A 152 -5.47 -9.59 -17.36
CA GLU A 152 -6.41 -8.52 -17.13
C GLU A 152 -5.80 -7.15 -17.39
N SER A 153 -6.58 -6.27 -18.01
CA SER A 153 -6.10 -4.95 -18.35
C SER A 153 -5.82 -4.12 -17.09
N LEU A 154 -4.82 -3.24 -17.14
CA LEU A 154 -4.60 -2.22 -16.11
C LEU A 154 -5.60 -1.06 -16.20
N THR A 155 -6.61 -1.18 -17.05
CA THR A 155 -7.66 -0.16 -17.24
C THR A 155 -8.66 -0.16 -16.08
N GLU A 156 -9.63 0.75 -16.13
CA GLU A 156 -10.64 0.92 -15.09
C GLU A 156 -11.45 -0.37 -14.86
N TRP A 157 -11.71 -0.66 -13.57
CA TRP A 157 -12.59 -1.75 -13.14
C TRP A 157 -14.01 -1.52 -13.65
N ARG A 158 -14.52 -2.45 -14.46
CA ARG A 158 -15.84 -2.31 -15.11
C ARG A 158 -16.51 -3.66 -15.32
N LEU A 159 -17.84 -3.67 -15.31
CA LEU A 159 -18.62 -4.81 -15.73
C LEU A 159 -18.66 -4.84 -17.26
N ASP A 160 -18.18 -5.93 -17.86
CA ASP A 160 -18.37 -6.20 -19.27
C ASP A 160 -19.80 -6.68 -19.49
N SER A 161 -20.62 -5.87 -20.17
CA SER A 161 -22.04 -6.15 -20.40
C SER A 161 -22.29 -7.36 -21.30
N ILE A 162 -21.30 -7.77 -22.11
CA ILE A 162 -21.43 -8.90 -23.04
C ILE A 162 -21.21 -10.21 -22.28
N THR A 163 -20.12 -10.30 -21.53
CA THR A 163 -19.75 -11.53 -20.81
C THR A 163 -20.34 -11.59 -19.40
N ASN A 164 -20.91 -10.49 -18.92
CA ASN A 164 -21.34 -10.29 -17.54
C ASN A 164 -20.21 -10.59 -16.53
N THR A 165 -18.96 -10.31 -16.92
CA THR A 165 -17.77 -10.51 -16.08
C THR A 165 -17.13 -9.18 -15.75
N TRP A 166 -16.61 -9.07 -14.54
CA TRP A 166 -15.85 -7.89 -14.16
C TRP A 166 -14.45 -7.93 -14.79
N ARG A 167 -14.06 -6.84 -15.45
CA ARG A 167 -12.76 -6.60 -16.09
C ARG A 167 -12.02 -5.49 -15.36
N GLY A 168 -10.70 -5.47 -15.49
CA GLY A 168 -9.78 -4.59 -14.79
C GLY A 168 -9.31 -5.16 -13.45
N LEU A 169 -8.45 -4.40 -12.76
CA LEU A 169 -8.04 -4.73 -11.39
C LEU A 169 -8.98 -4.05 -10.37
N PRO A 170 -9.48 -4.75 -9.34
CA PRO A 170 -10.40 -4.16 -8.37
C PRO A 170 -9.78 -3.00 -7.58
N THR A 171 -8.46 -2.99 -7.42
CA THR A 171 -7.69 -1.86 -6.81
C THR A 171 -7.67 -0.60 -7.67
N ARG A 172 -8.05 -0.69 -8.95
CA ARG A 172 -8.20 0.42 -9.90
C ARG A 172 -9.65 0.89 -10.03
N SER A 173 -10.58 0.32 -9.29
CA SER A 173 -11.95 0.79 -9.26
C SER A 173 -12.07 2.24 -8.85
N ARG A 174 -13.12 2.90 -9.36
CA ARG A 174 -13.49 4.26 -8.98
C ARG A 174 -13.73 4.35 -7.47
N GLN A 175 -14.40 3.35 -6.89
CA GLN A 175 -14.65 3.26 -5.45
C GLN A 175 -13.35 3.30 -4.63
N VAL A 176 -12.38 2.42 -4.91
CA VAL A 176 -11.10 2.40 -4.20
C VAL A 176 -10.33 3.71 -4.43
N SER A 177 -10.33 4.24 -5.65
CA SER A 177 -9.61 5.47 -5.97
C SER A 177 -10.19 6.70 -5.24
N GLN A 178 -11.52 6.85 -5.23
CA GLN A 178 -12.19 7.92 -4.49
C GLN A 178 -11.98 7.78 -2.98
N PHE A 179 -12.06 6.56 -2.45
CA PHE A 179 -11.79 6.27 -1.05
C PHE A 179 -10.36 6.68 -0.66
N MET A 180 -9.35 6.33 -1.46
CA MET A 180 -7.95 6.71 -1.20
C MET A 180 -7.77 8.23 -1.14
N VAL A 181 -8.36 8.98 -2.08
CA VAL A 181 -8.31 10.45 -2.08
C VAL A 181 -9.02 11.04 -0.86
N GLY A 182 -10.15 10.47 -0.45
CA GLY A 182 -10.87 10.89 0.76
C GLY A 182 -10.07 10.64 2.03
N LEU A 183 -9.45 9.46 2.13
CA LEU A 183 -8.59 9.07 3.23
C LEU A 183 -7.37 9.98 3.34
N GLU A 184 -6.70 10.28 2.21
CA GLU A 184 -5.57 11.21 2.16
C GLU A 184 -5.92 12.59 2.72
N LYS A 185 -7.05 13.16 2.26
CA LYS A 185 -7.54 14.46 2.75
C LYS A 185 -7.85 14.42 4.24
N THR A 186 -8.42 13.31 4.73
CA THR A 186 -8.79 13.15 6.14
C THR A 186 -7.54 13.05 7.02
N LYS A 187 -6.54 12.26 6.59
CA LYS A 187 -5.25 12.15 7.28
C LYS A 187 -4.45 13.45 7.26
N ALA A 188 -4.46 14.17 6.15
CA ALA A 188 -3.84 15.48 6.06
C ALA A 188 -4.47 16.48 7.03
N LYS A 189 -5.81 16.48 7.16
CA LYS A 189 -6.54 17.30 8.13
C LYS A 189 -6.22 16.95 9.58
N SER A 190 -5.97 15.67 9.89
CA SER A 190 -5.53 15.24 11.23
C SER A 190 -4.05 15.55 11.52
N GLY A 191 -3.37 16.30 10.66
CA GLY A 191 -1.97 16.68 10.84
C GLY A 191 -0.95 15.63 10.38
N GLU A 192 -1.39 14.57 9.69
CA GLU A 192 -0.47 13.64 9.04
C GLU A 192 0.13 14.31 7.80
N VAL A 193 1.27 14.96 7.97
CA VAL A 193 2.00 15.56 6.85
C VAL A 193 2.75 14.46 6.12
N SER A 194 2.43 14.26 4.84
CA SER A 194 3.19 13.37 3.97
C SER A 194 4.67 13.76 3.99
N SER A 195 5.57 12.78 4.12
CA SER A 195 7.02 13.01 4.13
C SER A 195 7.50 13.77 2.89
N SER A 196 6.83 13.63 1.75
CA SER A 196 7.14 14.39 0.53
C SER A 196 6.77 15.87 0.63
N ALA A 197 5.70 16.23 1.35
CA ALA A 197 5.32 17.62 1.58
C ALA A 197 6.28 18.34 2.54
N ARG A 198 6.91 17.61 3.47
CA ARG A 198 7.95 18.17 4.35
C ARG A 198 9.20 18.60 3.60
N THR A 199 9.52 17.96 2.48
CA THR A 199 10.66 18.33 1.63
C THR A 199 10.47 19.70 0.98
N TYR A 200 9.23 20.15 0.77
CA TYR A 200 8.93 21.47 0.19
C TYR A 200 8.62 22.55 1.23
N SER A 201 8.37 22.19 2.49
CA SER A 201 8.11 23.15 3.58
C SER A 201 9.37 23.55 4.36
N GLN A 202 10.52 22.90 4.09
CA GLN A 202 11.81 23.50 4.44
C GLN A 202 11.96 24.72 3.55
N PRO A 203 12.18 25.94 4.08
CA PRO A 203 12.46 27.07 3.24
C PRO A 203 13.69 26.73 2.38
N ILE A 204 13.47 26.51 1.08
CA ILE A 204 14.50 26.60 0.05
C ILE A 204 14.89 28.09 -0.04
N LYS A 205 15.44 28.59 1.04
CA LYS A 205 16.07 29.89 1.17
C LYS A 205 17.38 29.56 1.87
N PHE A 206 18.49 29.95 1.27
CA PHE A 206 19.85 29.99 1.82
C PHE A 206 20.91 29.00 1.35
N LYS A 207 20.63 27.77 0.89
CA LYS A 207 21.76 26.89 0.49
C LYS A 207 22.37 27.23 -0.88
N ILE A 208 21.55 27.60 -1.87
CA ILE A 208 22.08 28.04 -3.18
C ILE A 208 22.78 29.41 -3.06
N PHE A 209 22.32 30.29 -2.17
CA PHE A 209 22.95 31.60 -1.98
C PHE A 209 24.29 31.52 -1.24
N SER A 210 24.46 30.60 -0.27
CA SER A 210 25.75 30.47 0.42
C SER A 210 26.84 29.84 -0.45
N GLU A 211 26.49 28.87 -1.30
CA GLU A 211 27.47 28.23 -2.20
C GLU A 211 27.89 29.16 -3.34
N VAL A 212 26.98 30.01 -3.86
CA VAL A 212 27.33 31.04 -4.86
C VAL A 212 28.13 32.18 -4.23
N SER A 213 27.82 32.62 -3.00
CA SER A 213 28.62 33.65 -2.31
C SER A 213 30.02 33.18 -1.92
N SER A 214 30.20 31.91 -1.56
CA SER A 214 31.52 31.39 -1.17
C SER A 214 32.48 31.23 -2.36
N ALA A 215 31.94 31.00 -3.57
CA ALA A 215 32.72 30.92 -4.81
C ALA A 215 33.17 32.30 -5.33
N VAL A 216 32.40 33.37 -5.03
CA VAL A 216 32.75 34.74 -5.43
C VAL A 216 33.82 35.35 -4.52
N LEU A 217 33.93 34.90 -3.26
CA LEU A 217 34.87 35.45 -2.27
C LEU A 217 36.25 34.77 -2.23
N THR A 218 36.46 33.68 -2.97
CA THR A 218 37.76 32.95 -3.02
C THR A 218 38.64 33.32 -4.21
N LEU A 219 38.18 34.18 -5.12
CA LEU A 219 38.99 34.70 -6.23
C LEU A 219 39.46 36.12 -5.89
N GLY A 220 40.73 36.21 -5.48
CA GLY A 220 41.39 37.47 -5.10
C GLY A 220 41.45 38.53 -6.21
N PRO A 221 41.84 39.77 -5.86
CA PRO A 221 41.74 40.91 -6.75
C PRO A 221 42.89 40.88 -7.76
N LYS A 222 42.61 40.51 -9.01
CA LYS A 222 43.44 40.88 -10.18
C LYS A 222 42.76 40.48 -11.48
N ARG A 223 42.00 41.41 -12.07
CA ARG A 223 42.06 41.84 -13.50
C ARG A 223 40.83 42.72 -13.84
N PRO A 224 40.98 43.72 -14.72
CA PRO A 224 39.86 44.51 -15.18
C PRO A 224 38.90 43.66 -16.02
N MET A 225 37.62 43.98 -15.84
CA MET A 225 36.44 43.33 -16.41
C MET A 225 36.54 43.13 -17.93
N ASN A 226 36.17 41.94 -18.38
CA ASN A 226 35.40 41.74 -19.60
C ASN A 226 34.37 40.64 -19.33
N HIS A 227 33.09 40.99 -19.46
CA HIS A 227 31.88 40.16 -19.47
C HIS A 227 32.01 38.68 -19.03
N PHE A 228 31.56 38.38 -17.81
CA PHE A 228 31.15 37.03 -17.43
C PHE A 228 29.65 36.87 -17.69
N SER A 229 29.29 36.12 -18.73
CA SER A 229 27.93 35.63 -18.93
C SER A 229 27.80 34.28 -18.23
N VAL A 230 26.99 34.21 -17.18
CA VAL A 230 26.64 32.95 -16.51
C VAL A 230 25.55 32.27 -17.34
N LEU A 231 25.87 31.14 -17.97
CA LEU A 231 24.89 30.31 -18.67
C LEU A 231 24.17 29.42 -17.65
N ILE A 232 22.87 29.62 -17.46
CA ILE A 232 22.02 28.71 -16.68
C ILE A 232 21.09 28.03 -17.68
N LEU A 233 21.31 26.74 -17.92
CA LEU A 233 20.38 25.90 -18.68
C LEU A 233 19.23 25.53 -17.72
N LEU A 234 18.06 26.14 -17.94
CA LEU A 234 16.82 25.77 -17.27
C LEU A 234 15.98 24.94 -18.23
N ASP A 235 15.43 23.84 -17.73
CA ASP A 235 14.47 22.98 -18.42
C ASP A 235 13.14 23.74 -18.62
N ASP A 236 12.49 23.56 -19.77
CA ASP A 236 11.38 24.39 -20.32
C ASP A 236 10.10 24.43 -19.46
N SER A 237 10.07 23.70 -18.35
CA SER A 237 8.91 23.64 -17.44
C SER A 237 8.81 24.83 -16.47
N TYR A 238 9.79 25.75 -16.45
CA TYR A 238 9.89 26.87 -15.49
C TYR A 238 9.63 28.26 -16.09
N PHE A 239 8.55 28.47 -16.87
CA PHE A 239 8.15 29.84 -17.26
C PHE A 239 6.65 30.11 -17.14
N LYS A 240 6.21 30.40 -15.90
CA LYS A 240 5.00 31.21 -15.63
C LYS A 240 5.17 32.01 -14.34
N ALA A 241 5.88 33.14 -14.43
CA ALA A 241 5.62 34.36 -13.66
C ALA A 241 6.65 35.41 -14.05
N GLY A 242 6.17 36.57 -14.53
CA GLY A 242 7.03 37.67 -14.94
C GLY A 242 7.78 38.28 -13.77
N HIS A 243 9.11 38.18 -13.80
CA HIS A 243 10.00 39.14 -13.16
C HIS A 243 11.28 39.27 -13.99
N VAL A 244 11.42 40.43 -14.64
CA VAL A 244 12.59 40.75 -15.48
C VAL A 244 13.72 41.19 -14.55
N ALA A 245 14.76 40.37 -14.45
CA ALA A 245 16.06 40.79 -13.94
C ALA A 245 16.94 41.18 -15.14
N ASN A 246 17.41 42.43 -15.15
CA ASN A 246 17.97 43.14 -16.31
C ASN A 246 19.31 42.63 -16.88
N ASN A 247 19.77 41.40 -16.63
CA ASN A 247 21.09 40.94 -17.12
C ASN A 247 21.18 39.43 -17.42
N VAL A 248 20.14 38.82 -18.01
CA VAL A 248 20.22 37.41 -18.46
C VAL A 248 19.83 37.31 -19.93
N ILE A 249 20.80 36.92 -20.78
CA ILE A 249 20.57 36.58 -22.19
C ILE A 249 20.34 35.07 -22.26
N ILE A 250 19.16 34.65 -22.71
CA ILE A 250 18.79 33.25 -22.91
C ILE A 250 18.81 32.98 -24.43
N ILE A 251 19.57 31.99 -24.89
CA ILE A 251 19.58 31.55 -26.29
C ILE A 251 18.86 30.18 -26.35
N PRO A 252 17.76 30.04 -27.09
CA PRO A 252 17.06 28.76 -27.24
C PRO A 252 17.86 27.82 -28.15
N GLY A 253 18.13 26.60 -27.67
CA GLY A 253 18.73 25.53 -28.47
C GLY A 253 17.65 24.66 -29.10
N HIS A 254 17.58 24.65 -30.43
CA HIS A 254 16.81 23.66 -31.18
C HIS A 254 17.65 22.38 -31.34
N LEU A 255 17.13 21.25 -30.89
CA LEU A 255 17.45 19.92 -31.39
C LEU A 255 16.24 19.40 -32.17
#